data_AF-A0A957BUR4-F1
#
_entry.id   AF-A0A957BUR4-F1
#
_cell.length_a   1.000
_cell.length_b   1.000
_cell.length_c   1.000
_cell.angle_alpha   90.00
_cell.angle_beta   90.00
_cell.angle_gamma   90.00
#
_symmetry.space_group_name_H-M   'P 1'
#
loop_
_entity.id
_entity.type
_entity.pdbx_description
1 polymer ?
#
loop_
_entity_poly.entity_id
_entity_poly.type
_entity_poly.pdbx_seq_one_letter_code
_entity_poly.pdbx_strand_id
1 'polypeptide(L)'
;MLDRRDHAHPKTAWQHLRLFFTGFAMGSADLVPGVSGGTMAFILGVYEDLLNAIKSFNTTSIRMLFSLKIKDFIAYVPLRFLIALGLGIGTAILFLSGFLSRTLDDPAGRVLLFAFFFGLVMASILAVGAQVRWSRGAIIGLVIGALAAFGIVNALPAHIESTPINLFLAGMLAICAMILPGISGSFILLILGQYDNVLTAVTNRDFVTVGIV
;
A
#
# COMPACT_ATOMS: atom_id res chain seq x y z
N MET A 1 11.11 23.17 -8.14
CA MET A 1 10.06 23.41 -9.16
C MET A 1 10.21 22.33 -10.22
N LEU A 2 9.57 21.18 -10.03
CA LEU A 2 9.49 20.15 -11.06
C LEU A 2 8.32 20.51 -11.97
N ASP A 3 8.56 20.48 -13.29
CA ASP A 3 7.56 20.62 -14.34
C ASP A 3 6.34 19.72 -14.04
N ARG A 4 5.27 20.34 -13.52
CA ARG A 4 4.12 19.65 -12.93
C ARG A 4 3.22 19.17 -14.05
N ARG A 5 3.57 18.02 -14.63
CA ARG A 5 2.71 17.33 -15.57
C ARG A 5 1.45 16.87 -14.83
N ASP A 6 0.31 17.48 -15.14
CA ASP A 6 -1.00 17.04 -14.68
C ASP A 6 -1.25 15.60 -15.14
N HIS A 7 -1.14 14.63 -14.23
CA HIS A 7 -1.41 13.24 -14.52
C HIS A 7 -2.87 12.87 -14.26
N ALA A 8 -3.63 13.71 -13.58
CA ALA A 8 -5.04 13.47 -13.23
C ALA A 8 -5.94 13.41 -14.47
N HIS A 9 -5.54 14.05 -15.57
CA HIS A 9 -6.31 14.08 -16.82
C HIS A 9 -5.54 13.49 -18.01
N PRO A 10 -5.37 12.15 -18.08
CA PRO A 10 -4.72 11.53 -19.22
C PRO A 10 -5.59 11.67 -20.48
N LYS A 11 -4.97 12.19 -21.55
CA LYS A 11 -5.60 12.42 -22.87
C LYS A 11 -5.05 11.49 -23.95
N THR A 12 -3.81 11.02 -23.80
CA THR A 12 -3.12 10.19 -24.80
C THR A 12 -2.95 8.75 -24.33
N ALA A 13 -2.83 7.81 -25.27
CA ALA A 13 -2.57 6.40 -24.95
C ALA A 13 -1.27 6.22 -24.14
N TRP A 14 -0.24 7.00 -24.45
CA TRP A 14 1.02 7.00 -23.71
C TRP A 14 0.86 7.39 -22.24
N GLN A 15 0.04 8.40 -21.94
CA GLN A 15 -0.23 8.81 -20.56
C GLN A 15 -0.96 7.70 -19.78
N HIS A 16 -1.93 7.03 -20.40
CA HIS A 16 -2.62 5.89 -19.79
C HIS A 16 -1.66 4.73 -19.55
N LEU A 17 -0.79 4.42 -20.52
CA LEU A 17 0.20 3.35 -20.39
C LEU A 17 1.21 3.65 -19.28
N ARG A 18 1.70 4.90 -19.19
CA ARG A 18 2.56 5.33 -18.09
C ARG A 18 1.86 5.17 -16.75
N LEU A 19 0.61 5.62 -16.62
CA LEU A 19 -0.18 5.47 -15.39
C LEU A 19 -0.38 4.00 -15.03
N PHE A 20 -0.65 3.14 -16.00
CA PHE A 20 -0.74 1.70 -15.79
C PHE A 20 0.56 1.13 -15.21
N PHE A 21 1.72 1.42 -15.81
CA PHE A 21 3.00 0.94 -15.29
C PHE A 21 3.37 1.58 -13.95
N THR A 22 2.99 2.83 -13.72
CA THR A 22 3.09 3.46 -12.39
C THR A 22 2.26 2.70 -11.36
N GLY A 23 1.01 2.36 -11.70
CA GLY A 23 0.15 1.53 -10.86
C GLY A 23 0.73 0.15 -10.62
N PHE A 24 1.33 -0.47 -11.64
CA PHE A 24 1.98 -1.76 -11.51
C PHE A 24 3.17 -1.72 -10.53
N ALA A 25 4.00 -0.67 -10.62
CA ALA A 25 5.10 -0.46 -9.69
C ALA A 25 4.61 -0.23 -8.25
N MET A 26 3.53 0.54 -8.08
CA MET A 26 2.88 0.74 -6.79
C MET A 26 2.35 -0.58 -6.21
N GLY A 27 1.53 -1.33 -6.95
CA GLY A 27 0.97 -2.59 -6.48
C GLY A 27 2.04 -3.65 -6.18
N SER A 28 3.14 -3.65 -6.94
CA SER A 28 4.30 -4.51 -6.63
C SER A 28 4.96 -4.13 -5.32
N ALA A 29 5.13 -2.83 -5.06
CA ALA A 29 5.66 -2.33 -3.79
C ALA A 29 4.73 -2.63 -2.61
N ASP A 30 3.41 -2.52 -2.80
CA ASP A 30 2.44 -2.76 -1.73
C ASP A 30 2.38 -4.22 -1.28
N LEU A 31 2.66 -5.17 -2.18
CA LEU A 31 2.76 -6.58 -1.83
C LEU A 31 4.03 -6.94 -1.05
N VAL A 32 5.08 -6.09 -1.04
CA VAL A 32 6.36 -6.41 -0.41
C VAL A 32 6.50 -5.67 0.92
N PRO A 33 6.45 -6.38 2.07
CA PRO A 33 6.65 -5.77 3.38
C PRO A 33 7.95 -4.98 3.45
N GLY A 34 7.85 -3.73 3.90
CA GLY A 34 8.99 -2.80 4.01
C GLY A 34 9.18 -1.89 2.79
N VAL A 35 8.42 -2.11 1.71
CA VAL A 35 8.32 -1.19 0.56
C VAL A 35 6.94 -0.53 0.59
N SER A 36 6.87 0.75 0.23
CA SER A 36 5.63 1.55 0.28
C SER A 36 5.19 1.97 -1.13
N GLY A 37 3.98 1.59 -1.54
CA GLY A 37 3.38 2.07 -2.79
C GLY A 37 3.14 3.58 -2.79
N GLY A 38 2.87 4.20 -1.63
CA GLY A 38 2.82 5.65 -1.47
C GLY A 38 4.16 6.33 -1.80
N THR A 39 5.29 5.72 -1.42
CA THR A 39 6.63 6.19 -1.84
C THR A 39 6.83 6.03 -3.34
N MET A 40 6.39 4.92 -3.94
CA MET A 40 6.45 4.75 -5.41
C MET A 40 5.60 5.79 -6.13
N ALA A 41 4.40 6.08 -5.64
CA ALA A 41 3.55 7.14 -6.16
C ALA A 41 4.24 8.51 -6.11
N PHE A 42 4.96 8.79 -5.03
CA PHE A 42 5.71 10.03 -4.85
C PHE A 42 6.89 10.13 -5.81
N ILE A 43 7.73 9.08 -5.89
CA ILE A 43 8.89 9.02 -6.79
C ILE A 43 8.45 9.14 -8.26
N LEU A 44 7.34 8.49 -8.64
CA LEU A 44 6.81 8.50 -9.99
C LEU A 44 5.99 9.77 -10.30
N GLY A 45 5.80 10.65 -9.32
CA GLY A 45 5.20 11.97 -9.46
C GLY A 45 3.67 11.99 -9.51
N VAL A 46 3.00 10.90 -9.13
CA VAL A 46 1.52 10.79 -9.17
C VAL A 46 0.86 10.90 -7.79
N TYR A 47 1.64 11.04 -6.71
CA TYR A 47 1.13 11.04 -5.33
C TYR A 47 0.08 12.12 -5.06
N GLU A 48 0.36 13.37 -5.44
CA GLU A 48 -0.59 14.48 -5.25
C GLU A 48 -1.88 14.28 -6.05
N ASP A 49 -1.76 13.81 -7.30
CA ASP A 49 -2.90 13.52 -8.16
C ASP A 49 -3.76 12.39 -7.57
N LEU A 50 -3.12 11.36 -6.99
CA LEU A 50 -3.79 10.29 -6.28
C LEU A 50 -4.54 10.80 -5.04
N LEU A 51 -3.89 11.60 -4.19
CA LEU A 51 -4.54 12.17 -3.01
C LEU A 51 -5.73 13.05 -3.40
N ASN A 52 -5.58 13.89 -4.43
CA ASN A 52 -6.66 14.75 -4.90
C ASN A 52 -7.80 13.94 -5.54
N ALA A 53 -7.47 12.88 -6.28
CA ALA A 53 -8.45 11.95 -6.82
C ALA A 53 -9.25 11.25 -5.70
N ILE A 54 -8.59 10.80 -4.64
CA ILE A 54 -9.26 10.20 -3.47
C ILE A 54 -10.14 11.25 -2.77
N LYS A 55 -9.64 12.47 -2.54
CA LYS A 55 -10.39 13.59 -1.92
C LYS A 55 -11.61 14.03 -2.75
N SER A 56 -11.62 13.77 -4.05
CA SER A 56 -12.76 14.06 -4.92
C SER A 56 -13.97 13.15 -4.62
N PHE A 57 -13.77 12.02 -3.92
CA PHE A 57 -14.87 11.25 -3.33
C PHE A 57 -15.31 11.89 -2.01
N ASN A 58 -16.24 12.84 -2.11
CA ASN A 58 -16.77 13.60 -0.99
C ASN A 58 -18.29 13.70 -1.09
N THR A 59 -18.93 14.40 -0.14
CA THR A 59 -20.39 14.57 -0.09
C THR A 59 -20.98 15.09 -1.39
N THR A 60 -20.25 15.94 -2.13
CA THR A 60 -20.71 16.50 -3.41
C THR A 60 -20.77 15.44 -4.50
N SER A 61 -19.69 14.67 -4.69
CA SER A 61 -19.66 13.63 -5.72
C SER A 61 -20.61 12.46 -5.40
N ILE A 62 -20.74 12.12 -4.12
CA ILE A 62 -21.75 11.16 -3.66
C ILE A 62 -23.17 11.66 -3.95
N ARG A 63 -23.47 12.94 -3.67
CA ARG A 63 -24.77 13.54 -4.00
C ARG A 63 -25.03 13.55 -5.51
N MET A 64 -24.02 13.83 -6.34
CA MET A 64 -24.13 13.75 -7.81
C MET A 64 -24.51 12.34 -8.26
N LEU A 65 -23.92 11.31 -7.67
CA LEU A 65 -24.22 9.90 -7.98
C LEU A 65 -25.67 9.54 -7.61
N PHE A 66 -26.12 9.89 -6.40
CA PHE A 66 -27.52 9.65 -5.98
C PHE A 66 -28.55 10.49 -6.74
N SER A 67 -28.14 11.65 -7.27
CA SER A 67 -28.99 12.49 -8.12
C SER A 67 -28.96 12.08 -9.60
N LEU A 68 -28.34 10.93 -9.93
CA LEU A 68 -28.15 10.41 -11.29
C LEU A 68 -27.43 11.38 -12.25
N LYS A 69 -26.66 12.34 -11.72
CA LYS A 69 -25.85 13.29 -12.49
C LYS A 69 -24.50 12.66 -12.87
N ILE A 70 -24.56 11.56 -13.61
CA ILE A 70 -23.38 10.74 -13.94
C ILE A 70 -22.35 11.52 -14.76
N LYS A 71 -22.78 12.39 -15.69
CA LYS A 71 -21.86 13.22 -16.48
C LYS A 71 -21.05 14.19 -15.61
N ASP A 72 -21.71 14.85 -14.67
CA ASP A 72 -21.07 15.79 -13.75
C ASP A 72 -20.11 15.05 -12.80
N PHE A 73 -20.51 13.85 -12.33
CA PHE A 73 -19.66 12.99 -11.52
C PHE A 73 -18.37 12.58 -12.25
N ILE A 74 -18.47 12.12 -13.51
CA ILE A 74 -17.32 11.72 -14.33
C ILE A 74 -16.40 12.93 -14.62
N ALA A 75 -16.96 14.13 -14.73
CA ALA A 75 -16.18 15.35 -14.91
C ALA A 75 -15.49 15.81 -13.61
N TYR A 76 -16.11 15.56 -12.45
CA TYR A 76 -15.61 15.96 -11.14
C TYR A 76 -14.53 15.01 -10.58
N VAL A 77 -14.74 13.70 -10.74
CA VAL A 77 -13.80 12.66 -10.27
C VAL A 77 -12.87 12.27 -11.42
N PRO A 78 -11.54 12.27 -11.24
CA PRO A 78 -10.58 11.90 -12.30
C PRO A 78 -10.57 10.37 -12.54
N LEU A 79 -11.69 9.81 -13.01
CA LEU A 79 -11.89 8.37 -13.15
C LEU A 79 -10.90 7.74 -14.12
N ARG A 80 -10.51 8.44 -15.20
CA ARG A 80 -9.53 7.90 -16.16
C ARG A 80 -8.17 7.64 -15.53
N PHE A 81 -7.74 8.55 -14.66
CA PHE A 81 -6.51 8.38 -13.88
C PHE A 81 -6.63 7.20 -12.92
N LEU A 82 -7.72 7.16 -12.13
CA LEU A 82 -7.96 6.10 -11.15
C LEU A 82 -8.08 4.71 -11.79
N ILE A 83 -8.76 4.60 -12.93
CA ILE A 83 -8.91 3.34 -13.65
C ILE A 83 -7.55 2.88 -14.20
N ALA A 84 -6.79 3.76 -14.87
CA ALA A 84 -5.49 3.36 -15.41
C ALA A 84 -4.52 2.93 -14.32
N LEU A 85 -4.43 3.70 -13.23
CA LEU A 85 -3.58 3.40 -12.08
C LEU A 85 -4.05 2.13 -11.36
N GLY A 86 -5.34 2.01 -11.09
CA GLY A 86 -5.96 0.88 -10.41
C GLY A 86 -5.85 -0.42 -11.19
N LEU A 87 -5.96 -0.39 -12.52
CA LEU A 87 -5.69 -1.54 -13.38
C LEU A 87 -4.23 -1.99 -13.27
N GLY A 88 -3.29 -1.04 -13.21
CA GLY A 88 -1.88 -1.34 -12.95
C GLY A 88 -1.68 -2.04 -11.61
N ILE A 89 -2.21 -1.45 -10.54
CA ILE A 89 -2.13 -1.99 -9.17
C ILE A 89 -2.74 -3.40 -9.12
N GLY A 90 -3.98 -3.56 -9.60
CA GLY A 90 -4.68 -4.85 -9.61
C GLY A 90 -3.95 -5.91 -10.44
N THR A 91 -3.36 -5.54 -11.57
CA THR A 91 -2.56 -6.47 -12.39
C THR A 91 -1.32 -6.91 -11.64
N ALA A 92 -0.59 -6.00 -11.00
CA ALA A 92 0.57 -6.34 -10.19
C ALA A 92 0.19 -7.27 -9.04
N ILE A 93 -0.90 -6.95 -8.32
CA ILE A 93 -1.37 -7.74 -7.20
C ILE A 93 -1.70 -9.17 -7.63
N LEU A 94 -2.55 -9.34 -8.65
CA LEU A 94 -2.96 -10.66 -9.12
C LEU A 94 -1.80 -11.48 -9.71
N PHE A 95 -0.82 -10.81 -10.33
CA PHE A 95 0.33 -11.46 -10.93
C PHE A 95 1.35 -11.91 -9.86
N LEU A 96 1.69 -11.04 -8.90
CA LEU A 96 2.67 -11.34 -7.86
C LEU A 96 2.08 -12.18 -6.70
N SER A 97 0.78 -12.07 -6.38
CA SER A 97 0.21 -12.75 -5.22
C SER A 97 0.37 -14.26 -5.33
N GLY A 98 0.15 -14.83 -6.51
CA GLY A 98 0.33 -16.26 -6.76
C GLY A 98 1.79 -16.72 -6.66
N PHE A 99 2.75 -15.89 -7.05
CA PHE A 99 4.18 -16.19 -6.86
C PHE A 99 4.56 -16.16 -5.38
N LEU A 100 4.13 -15.12 -4.65
CA LEU A 100 4.42 -14.95 -3.23
C LEU A 100 3.76 -16.05 -2.39
N SER A 101 2.47 -16.34 -2.63
CA SER A 101 1.72 -17.38 -1.91
C SER A 101 2.36 -18.76 -2.09
N ARG A 102 2.70 -19.16 -3.32
CA ARG A 102 3.41 -20.44 -3.56
C ARG A 102 4.78 -20.49 -2.86
N THR A 103 5.48 -19.36 -2.79
CA THR A 103 6.77 -19.28 -2.11
C THR A 103 6.62 -19.38 -0.59
N LEU A 104 5.51 -18.90 -0.02
CA LEU A 104 5.19 -19.01 1.40
C LEU A 104 4.73 -20.41 1.80
N ASP A 105 4.11 -21.15 0.90
CA ASP A 105 3.69 -22.55 1.12
C ASP A 105 4.89 -23.50 1.25
N ASP A 106 5.99 -23.21 0.55
CA ASP A 106 7.25 -23.95 0.69
C ASP A 106 8.04 -23.48 1.92
N PRO A 107 8.38 -24.37 2.89
CA PRO A 107 9.15 -23.99 4.07
C PRO A 107 10.49 -23.31 3.76
N ALA A 108 11.21 -23.76 2.71
CA ALA A 108 12.48 -23.15 2.33
C ALA A 108 12.27 -21.78 1.68
N GLY A 109 11.30 -21.68 0.75
CA GLY A 109 10.86 -20.42 0.14
C GLY A 109 10.42 -19.37 1.15
N ARG A 110 9.65 -19.77 2.17
CA ARG A 110 9.18 -18.89 3.25
C ARG A 110 10.34 -18.22 3.99
N VAL A 111 11.36 -18.99 4.36
CA VAL A 111 12.55 -18.46 5.04
C VAL A 111 13.29 -17.47 4.15
N LEU A 112 13.47 -17.80 2.87
CA LEU A 112 14.13 -16.90 1.91
C LEU A 112 13.33 -15.61 1.69
N LEU A 113 12.01 -15.70 1.59
CA LEU A 113 11.14 -14.55 1.38
C LEU A 113 11.15 -13.61 2.60
N PHE A 114 11.05 -14.15 3.82
CA PHE A 114 11.18 -13.34 5.02
C PHE A 114 12.59 -12.78 5.22
N ALA A 115 13.65 -13.51 4.85
CA ALA A 115 15.01 -12.98 4.85
C ALA A 115 15.15 -11.81 3.85
N PHE A 116 14.53 -11.92 2.67
CA PHE A 116 14.48 -10.85 1.69
C PHE A 116 13.74 -9.62 2.22
N PHE A 117 12.54 -9.79 2.80
CA PHE A 117 11.78 -8.69 3.42
C PHE A 117 12.56 -8.04 4.56
N PHE A 118 13.21 -8.84 5.40
CA PHE A 118 14.08 -8.34 6.45
C PHE A 118 15.22 -7.48 5.89
N GLY A 119 15.87 -7.93 4.80
CA GLY A 119 16.88 -7.17 4.10
C GLY A 119 16.37 -5.80 3.59
N LEU A 120 15.16 -5.76 3.04
CA LEU A 120 14.52 -4.52 2.58
C LEU A 120 14.21 -3.56 3.74
N VAL A 121 13.66 -4.07 4.84
CA VAL A 121 13.41 -3.28 6.05
C VAL A 121 14.72 -2.72 6.59
N MET A 122 15.78 -3.53 6.65
CA MET A 122 17.10 -3.09 7.09
C MET A 122 17.67 -1.99 6.18
N ALA A 123 17.57 -2.16 4.86
CA ALA A 123 17.99 -1.15 3.90
C ALA A 123 17.24 0.17 4.07
N SER A 124 15.93 0.11 4.36
CA SER A 124 15.10 1.30 4.64
C SER A 124 15.57 2.03 5.91
N ILE A 125 15.86 1.29 7.00
CA ILE A 125 16.42 1.87 8.23
C ILE A 125 17.74 2.59 7.96
N LEU A 126 18.64 1.99 7.18
CA LEU A 126 19.92 2.60 6.80
C LEU A 126 19.71 3.86 5.94
N ALA A 127 18.82 3.80 4.95
CA ALA A 127 18.53 4.92 4.06
C ALA A 127 17.92 6.12 4.80
N VAL A 128 16.97 5.87 5.72
CA VAL A 128 16.39 6.92 6.58
C VAL A 128 17.45 7.43 7.56
N GLY A 129 18.21 6.54 8.19
CA GLY A 129 19.27 6.89 9.13
C GLY A 129 20.36 7.78 8.50
N ALA A 130 20.66 7.62 7.21
CA ALA A 130 21.61 8.48 6.49
C ALA A 130 21.10 9.92 6.30
N GLN A 131 19.79 10.16 6.36
CA GLN A 131 19.18 11.48 6.21
C GLN A 131 18.95 12.19 7.57
N VAL A 132 19.03 11.45 8.68
CA VAL A 132 18.80 11.98 10.02
C VAL A 132 20.04 12.74 10.51
N ARG A 133 19.81 13.94 11.07
CA ARG A 133 20.84 14.65 11.84
C ARG A 133 20.95 14.02 13.23
N TRP A 134 21.93 13.16 13.40
CA TRP A 134 22.19 12.45 14.65
C TRP A 134 22.57 13.41 15.78
N SER A 135 21.61 13.65 16.67
CA SER A 135 21.79 14.38 17.93
C SER A 135 21.51 13.44 19.10
N ARG A 136 21.89 13.85 20.32
CA ARG A 136 21.53 13.08 21.53
C ARG A 136 20.02 12.82 21.63
N GLY A 137 19.21 13.83 21.27
CA GLY A 137 17.75 13.68 21.23
C GLY A 137 17.28 12.66 20.19
N ALA A 138 17.87 12.65 18.99
CA ALA A 138 17.53 11.66 17.96
C ALA A 138 17.87 10.23 18.39
N ILE A 139 19.02 10.03 19.04
CA ILE A 139 19.44 8.72 19.56
C ILE A 139 18.50 8.26 20.68
N ILE A 140 18.17 9.15 21.62
CA ILE A 140 17.19 8.85 22.70
C ILE A 140 15.84 8.49 22.09
N GLY A 141 15.36 9.25 21.11
CA GLY A 141 14.11 8.98 20.41
C GLY A 141 14.13 7.63 19.69
N LEU A 142 15.25 7.28 19.03
CA LEU A 142 15.42 5.97 18.39
C LEU A 142 15.34 4.83 19.40
N VAL A 143 16.04 4.94 20.54
CA VAL A 143 16.04 3.91 21.57
C VAL A 143 14.66 3.76 22.20
N ILE A 144 14.00 4.85 22.57
CA ILE A 144 12.64 4.82 23.13
C ILE A 144 11.67 4.24 22.11
N GLY A 145 11.74 4.67 20.85
CA GLY A 145 10.90 4.16 19.77
C GLY A 145 11.11 2.67 19.51
N ALA A 146 12.36 2.20 19.50
CA ALA A 146 12.70 0.80 19.32
C ALA A 146 12.20 -0.06 20.48
N LEU A 147 12.36 0.40 21.73
CA LEU A 147 11.84 -0.30 22.92
C LEU A 147 10.31 -0.33 22.93
N ALA A 148 9.66 0.77 22.58
CA ALA A 148 8.21 0.83 22.48
C ALA A 148 7.69 -0.12 21.39
N ALA A 149 8.30 -0.10 20.19
CA ALA A 149 7.94 -0.99 19.10
C ALA A 149 8.17 -2.47 19.48
N PHE A 150 9.31 -2.77 20.13
CA PHE A 150 9.59 -4.11 20.64
C PHE A 150 8.53 -4.55 21.66
N GLY A 151 8.17 -3.68 22.61
CA GLY A 151 7.12 -3.96 23.59
C GLY A 151 5.76 -4.20 22.95
N ILE A 152 5.37 -3.39 21.97
CA ILE A 152 4.10 -3.54 21.23
C ILE A 152 4.07 -4.88 20.49
N VAL A 153 5.11 -5.20 19.72
CA VAL A 153 5.17 -6.44 18.92
C VAL A 153 5.14 -7.68 19.82
N ASN A 154 5.82 -7.67 20.96
CA ASN A 154 5.80 -8.80 21.91
C ASN A 154 4.51 -8.87 22.75
N ALA A 155 3.75 -7.78 22.84
CA ALA A 155 2.43 -7.76 23.49
C ALA A 155 1.30 -8.25 22.58
N LEU A 156 1.51 -8.24 21.25
CA LEU A 156 0.57 -8.82 20.31
C LEU A 156 0.56 -10.35 20.46
N PRO A 157 -0.62 -10.99 20.47
CA PRO A 157 -0.70 -12.45 20.44
C PRO A 157 0.08 -13.00 19.24
N ALA A 158 0.90 -14.02 19.46
CA ALA A 158 1.68 -14.67 18.39
C ALA A 158 0.77 -15.20 17.26
N HIS A 159 -0.49 -15.47 17.57
CA HIS A 159 -1.54 -15.78 16.61
C HIS A 159 -2.80 -14.97 16.94
N ILE A 160 -3.11 -13.99 16.09
CA ILE A 160 -4.42 -13.34 16.07
C ILE A 160 -5.30 -14.15 15.13
N GLU A 161 -6.35 -14.78 15.67
CA GLU A 161 -7.32 -15.51 14.83
C GLU A 161 -7.89 -14.59 13.74
N SER A 162 -7.94 -15.12 12.52
CA SER A 162 -8.42 -14.40 11.32
C SER A 162 -9.95 -14.36 11.28
N THR A 163 -10.54 -13.69 12.26
CA THR A 163 -11.97 -13.38 12.27
C THR A 163 -12.24 -12.20 11.33
N PRO A 164 -13.47 -12.06 10.78
CA PRO A 164 -13.83 -10.93 9.93
C PRO A 164 -13.54 -9.57 10.55
N ILE A 165 -13.74 -9.42 11.87
CA ILE A 165 -13.46 -8.16 12.57
C ILE A 165 -11.96 -7.87 12.67
N ASN A 166 -11.14 -8.89 12.93
CA ASN A 166 -9.68 -8.72 13.00
C ASN A 166 -9.10 -8.41 11.62
N LEU A 167 -9.62 -9.06 10.56
CA LEU A 167 -9.23 -8.78 9.18
C LEU A 167 -9.62 -7.35 8.77
N PHE A 168 -10.83 -6.90 9.10
CA PHE A 168 -11.27 -5.53 8.86
C PHE A 168 -10.39 -4.50 9.59
N LEU A 169 -10.10 -4.73 10.88
CA LEU A 169 -9.23 -3.82 11.66
C LEU A 169 -7.80 -3.80 11.12
N ALA A 170 -7.26 -4.96 10.71
CA ALA A 170 -5.95 -5.05 10.10
C ALA A 170 -5.89 -4.30 8.76
N GLY A 171 -6.91 -4.48 7.90
CA GLY A 171 -7.08 -3.75 6.64
C GLY A 171 -7.18 -2.24 6.85
N MET A 172 -8.01 -1.80 7.80
CA MET A 172 -8.14 -0.40 8.19
C MET A 172 -6.81 0.23 8.61
N LEU A 173 -6.01 -0.45 9.44
CA LEU A 173 -4.69 0.04 9.84
C LEU A 173 -3.71 0.04 8.65
N ALA A 174 -3.75 -0.99 7.82
CA ALA A 174 -2.89 -1.11 6.64
C ALA A 174 -3.16 -0.01 5.60
N ILE A 175 -4.42 0.32 5.31
CA ILE A 175 -4.75 1.40 4.36
C ILE A 175 -4.39 2.78 4.92
N CYS A 176 -4.59 3.01 6.23
CA CYS A 176 -4.13 4.25 6.89
C CYS A 176 -2.62 4.42 6.74
N ALA A 177 -1.85 3.35 6.91
CA ALA A 177 -0.41 3.34 6.70
C ALA A 177 -0.04 3.60 5.22
N MET A 178 -0.75 2.97 4.28
CA MET A 178 -0.43 2.99 2.85
C MET A 178 -0.61 4.38 2.18
N ILE A 179 -1.48 5.23 2.74
CA ILE A 179 -1.68 6.62 2.24
C ILE A 179 -0.46 7.52 2.52
N LEU A 180 0.29 7.25 3.60
CA LEU A 180 1.47 8.04 3.95
C LEU A 180 2.72 7.46 3.25
N PRO A 181 3.45 8.27 2.46
CA PRO A 181 4.71 7.85 1.86
C PRO A 181 5.69 7.41 2.94
N GLY A 182 6.28 6.23 2.75
CA GLY A 182 7.29 5.67 3.65
C GLY A 182 6.75 4.72 4.71
N ILE A 183 5.42 4.54 4.82
CA ILE A 183 4.83 3.50 5.66
C ILE A 183 4.23 2.41 4.75
N SER A 184 4.53 1.14 5.06
CA SER A 184 4.15 -0.02 4.26
C SER A 184 2.94 -0.74 4.89
N GLY A 185 1.81 -0.78 4.17
CA GLY A 185 0.60 -1.45 4.63
C GLY A 185 0.78 -2.96 4.79
N SER A 186 1.50 -3.62 3.88
CA SER A 186 1.84 -5.04 3.99
C SER A 186 2.74 -5.38 5.17
N PHE A 187 3.61 -4.45 5.59
CA PHE A 187 4.37 -4.60 6.83
C PHE A 187 3.48 -4.54 8.08
N ILE A 188 2.46 -3.67 8.09
CA ILE A 188 1.45 -3.66 9.16
C ILE A 188 0.69 -4.99 9.20
N LEU A 189 0.24 -5.49 8.05
CA LEU A 189 -0.42 -6.81 7.98
C LEU A 189 0.50 -7.94 8.43
N LEU A 190 1.81 -7.85 8.16
CA LEU A 190 2.80 -8.84 8.58
C LEU A 190 2.96 -8.87 10.10
N ILE A 191 3.08 -7.69 10.73
CA ILE A 191 3.16 -7.56 12.20
C ILE A 191 1.89 -8.08 12.88
N LEU A 192 0.72 -7.83 12.27
CA LEU A 192 -0.56 -8.32 12.78
C LEU A 192 -0.83 -9.81 12.48
N GLY A 193 0.11 -10.50 11.83
CA GLY A 193 -0.04 -11.91 11.45
C GLY A 193 -1.12 -12.18 10.40
N GLN A 194 -1.60 -11.16 9.69
CA GLN A 194 -2.67 -11.29 8.70
C GLN A 194 -2.17 -11.28 7.24
N TYR A 195 -0.90 -10.98 7.01
CA TYR A 195 -0.34 -10.87 5.65
C TYR A 195 -0.58 -12.13 4.80
N ASP A 196 -0.29 -13.32 5.33
CA ASP A 196 -0.48 -14.58 4.61
C ASP A 196 -1.95 -14.88 4.31
N ASN A 197 -2.84 -14.60 5.26
CA ASN A 197 -4.29 -14.76 5.10
C ASN A 197 -4.84 -13.88 3.97
N VAL A 198 -4.45 -12.59 3.97
CA VAL A 198 -4.87 -11.63 2.94
C VAL A 198 -4.30 -12.02 1.58
N LEU A 199 -3.03 -12.40 1.52
CA LEU A 199 -2.37 -12.80 0.28
C LEU A 199 -2.99 -14.07 -0.32
N THR A 200 -3.33 -15.04 0.54
CA THR A 200 -4.02 -16.28 0.15
C THR A 200 -5.44 -15.99 -0.33
N ALA A 201 -6.17 -15.09 0.34
CA ALA A 201 -7.51 -14.68 -0.08
C ALA A 201 -7.48 -14.02 -1.48
N VAL A 202 -6.53 -13.13 -1.74
CA VAL A 202 -6.33 -12.53 -3.07
C VAL A 202 -6.00 -13.59 -4.12
N THR A 203 -5.09 -14.51 -3.81
CA THR A 203 -4.64 -15.57 -4.72
C THR A 203 -5.77 -16.53 -5.08
N ASN A 204 -6.60 -16.90 -4.10
CA ASN A 204 -7.76 -17.76 -4.28
C ASN A 204 -8.99 -17.02 -4.84
N ARG A 205 -8.89 -15.70 -5.02
CA ARG A 205 -10.00 -14.82 -5.43
C ARG A 205 -11.20 -14.94 -4.48
N ASP A 206 -10.94 -15.08 -3.19
CA ASP A 206 -11.97 -14.98 -2.16
C ASP A 206 -12.39 -13.53 -1.99
N PHE A 207 -13.33 -13.11 -2.84
CA PHE A 207 -13.84 -11.73 -2.86
C PHE A 207 -14.56 -11.35 -1.58
N VAL A 208 -15.03 -12.31 -0.77
CA VAL A 208 -15.68 -12.01 0.52
C VAL A 208 -14.63 -11.55 1.50
N THR A 209 -13.56 -12.34 1.67
CA THR A 209 -12.45 -11.98 2.56
C THR A 209 -11.73 -10.72 2.08
N VAL A 210 -11.47 -10.61 0.77
CA VAL A 210 -10.84 -9.40 0.18
C VAL A 210 -11.74 -8.17 0.32
N GLY A 211 -13.07 -8.31 0.27
CA GLY A 211 -13.98 -7.19 0.47
C GLY A 211 -14.11 -6.72 1.92
N ILE A 212 -13.69 -7.54 2.88
CA ILE A 212 -13.66 -7.20 4.32
C ILE A 212 -12.40 -6.41 4.67
N VAL A 213 -11.29 -6.68 3.98
CA VAL A 213 -9.96 -6.07 4.22
C VAL A 213 -9.83 -4.73 3.50
#